data_AF-A0A242MAD1-F1
#
_entry.id   AF-A0A242MAD1-F1
#
_cell.length_a   1.000
_cell.length_b   1.000
_cell.length_c   1.000
_cell.angle_alpha   90.00
_cell.angle_beta   90.00
_cell.angle_gamma   90.00
#
_symmetry.space_group_name_H-M   'P 1'
#
loop_
_entity.id
_entity.type
_entity.pdbx_description
1 polymer ?
#
loop_
_entity_poly.entity_id
_entity_poly.type
_entity_poly.pdbx_seq_one_letter_code
_entity_poly.pdbx_strand_id
1 'polypeptide(L)' 'MKGSRIYIDGRLRTRKWSSNGQDRYTTEIVVESLEMIGAPRGHEQPDRDANAGAPMPSNGDEWVRAYDEAESTQGIVK' A
#
# COMPACT_ATOMS: atom_id res chain seq x y z
N MET A 1 3.36 -2.46 -3.85
CA MET A 1 3.35 -1.68 -5.11
C MET A 1 2.15 -2.11 -5.95
N LYS A 2 1.58 -1.21 -6.77
CA LYS A 2 0.55 -1.63 -7.75
C LYS A 2 1.16 -2.69 -8.68
N GLY A 3 0.48 -3.82 -8.84
CA GLY A 3 0.97 -4.94 -9.65
C GLY A 3 1.80 -6.00 -8.90
N SER A 4 2.09 -5.80 -7.61
CA SER A 4 2.63 -6.88 -6.76
C SER A 4 1.59 -7.99 -6.57
N ARG A 5 2.05 -9.24 -6.51
CA ARG A 5 1.19 -10.38 -6.19
C ARG A 5 1.09 -10.53 -4.67
N ILE A 6 -0.12 -10.80 -4.20
CA ILE A 6 -0.42 -11.02 -2.79
C ILE A 6 -1.33 -12.23 -2.63
N TYR A 7 -1.14 -12.96 -1.55
CA TYR A 7 -2.07 -13.93 -1.00
C TYR A 7 -2.97 -13.20 0.00
N ILE A 8 -4.27 -13.51 -0.02
CA ILE A 8 -5.26 -12.93 0.88
C ILE A 8 -6.05 -14.09 1.49
N ASP A 9 -6.16 -14.09 2.82
CA ASP A 9 -7.05 -14.96 3.57
C ASP A 9 -8.15 -14.13 4.25
N GLY A 10 -9.36 -14.68 4.29
CA GLY A 10 -10.53 -13.99 4.84
C GLY A 10 -11.84 -14.59 4.36
N ARG A 11 -12.89 -13.76 4.35
CA ARG A 11 -14.26 -14.23 4.09
C ARG A 11 -15.02 -13.35 3.11
N LEU A 12 -15.95 -13.96 2.37
CA LEU A 12 -16.87 -13.22 1.50
C LEU A 12 -17.98 -12.58 2.32
N ARG A 13 -18.29 -11.32 2.02
CA ARG A 13 -19.45 -10.61 2.55
C ARG A 13 -20.21 -9.98 1.40
N THR A 14 -21.49 -10.32 1.27
CA THR A 14 -22.41 -9.59 0.41
C THR A 14 -23.22 -8.61 1.25
N ARG A 15 -23.17 -7.33 0.88
CA ARG A 15 -24.01 -6.29 1.48
C ARG A 15 -25.00 -5.75 0.46
N LYS A 16 -26.23 -5.55 0.93
CA LYS A 16 -27.26 -4.82 0.21
C LYS A 16 -27.17 -3.35 0.60
N TRP A 17 -27.25 -2.46 -0.38
CA TRP A 17 -27.35 -1.03 -0.15
C TRP A 17 -28.28 -0.42 -1.20
N SER A 18 -28.90 0.72 -0.89
CA SER A 18 -29.80 1.41 -1.82
C SER A 18 -29.10 2.62 -2.43
N SER A 19 -29.29 2.83 -3.72
CA SER A 19 -28.84 4.02 -4.43
C SER A 19 -29.88 4.45 -5.44
N ASN A 20 -30.29 5.72 -5.40
CA ASN A 20 -31.32 6.28 -6.28
C ASN A 20 -32.62 5.45 -6.27
N GLY A 21 -33.01 4.96 -5.09
CA GLY A 21 -34.20 4.13 -4.90
C GLY A 21 -34.11 2.71 -5.46
N GLN A 22 -32.95 2.28 -5.96
CA GLN A 22 -32.72 0.93 -6.44
C GLN A 22 -31.83 0.15 -5.48
N ASP A 23 -32.22 -1.09 -5.22
CA ASP A 23 -31.42 -2.04 -4.46
C ASP A 23 -30.18 -2.49 -5.24
N ARG A 24 -29.02 -2.44 -4.59
CA ARG A 24 -27.73 -2.88 -5.14
C ARG A 24 -27.07 -3.85 -4.18
N TYR A 25 -26.30 -4.76 -4.76
CA TYR A 25 -25.54 -5.77 -4.03
C TYR A 25 -24.06 -5.60 -4.34
N THR A 26 -23.25 -5.65 -3.29
CA THR A 26 -21.79 -5.62 -3.42
C THR A 26 -21.24 -6.78 -2.62
N THR A 27 -20.45 -7.62 -3.29
CA THR A 27 -19.72 -8.71 -2.67
C THR A 27 -18.27 -8.27 -2.50
N GLU A 28 -17.79 -8.31 -1.27
CA GLU A 28 -16.46 -7.86 -0.84
C GLU A 28 -15.74 -9.04 -0.17
N ILE A 29 -14.41 -9.05 -0.23
CA ILE A 29 -13.58 -9.93 0.62
C ILE A 29 -13.24 -9.12 1.87
N VAL A 30 -13.69 -9.58 3.03
CA VAL A 30 -13.26 -9.06 4.33
C VAL A 30 -11.97 -9.78 4.69
N VAL A 31 -10.87 -9.05 4.68
CA VAL A 31 -9.51 -9.60 4.87
C VAL A 31 -9.23 -9.82 6.34
N GLU A 32 -8.71 -11.00 6.67
CA GLU A 32 -8.22 -11.35 8.00
C GLU A 32 -6.68 -11.40 8.01
N SER A 33 -6.06 -11.86 6.91
CA SER A 33 -4.61 -11.88 6.75
C SER A 33 -4.17 -11.61 5.30
N LEU A 34 -2.97 -11.03 5.14
CA LEU A 34 -2.36 -10.69 3.85
C LEU A 34 -0.88 -11.04 3.86
N GLU A 35 -0.42 -11.70 2.79
CA GLU A 35 0.99 -12.05 2.58
C GLU A 35 1.44 -11.68 1.16
N MET A 36 2.67 -11.20 1.01
CA MET A 36 3.26 -10.89 -0.29
C MET A 36 3.77 -12.17 -0.96
N ILE A 37 3.36 -12.44 -2.21
CA ILE A 37 3.85 -13.59 -2.97
C ILE A 37 4.95 -13.15 -3.94
N GLY A 38 6.15 -13.68 -3.73
CA GLY A 38 7.33 -13.44 -4.58
C GLY A 38 8.26 -12.37 -4.03
N ALA A 39 9.52 -12.38 -4.47
CA ALA A 39 10.51 -11.39 -4.05
C ALA A 39 10.01 -9.97 -4.39
N PRO A 40 10.16 -8.98 -3.49
CA PRO A 40 10.04 -7.59 -3.86
C PRO A 40 10.98 -7.36 -5.05
N ARG A 41 10.42 -7.15 -6.25
CA ARG A 41 11.23 -6.81 -7.41
C ARG A 41 11.78 -5.42 -7.16
N GLY A 42 12.97 -5.37 -6.60
CA GLY A 42 13.62 -4.14 -6.19
C GLY A 42 14.45 -4.32 -4.94
N HIS A 43 15.48 -5.18 -5.02
CA HIS A 43 16.84 -4.86 -4.57
C HIS A 43 17.75 -5.97 -5.09
N GLU A 44 18.10 -5.85 -6.37
CA GLU A 44 19.40 -6.30 -6.84
C GLU A 44 20.40 -5.50 -6.00
N GLN A 45 20.99 -6.12 -4.98
CA GLN A 45 22.17 -5.57 -4.33
C GLN A 45 23.24 -5.49 -5.43
N PRO A 46 23.70 -4.30 -5.83
CA PRO A 46 24.93 -4.24 -6.59
C PRO A 46 26.01 -4.78 -5.68
N ASP A 47 26.75 -5.77 -6.16
CA ASP A 47 27.99 -6.22 -5.55
C ASP A 47 28.80 -5.00 -5.12
N ARG A 48 29.07 -4.91 -3.81
CA ARG A 48 29.88 -3.86 -3.22
C ARG A 48 31.34 -4.09 -3.61
N ASP A 49 31.71 -3.62 -4.79
CA ASP A 49 33.11 -3.30 -5.09
C ASP A 49 33.29 -1.78 -5.11
N ALA A 50 33.93 -1.33 -4.01
CA ALA A 50 34.83 -0.20 -3.89
C ALA A 50 34.48 1.18 -4.49
N ASN A 51 34.48 2.15 -3.57
CA ASN A 51 35.01 3.51 -3.74
C ASN A 51 34.04 4.65 -4.12
N ALA A 52 34.16 5.75 -3.36
CA ALA A 52 33.73 7.13 -3.58
C ALA A 52 32.26 7.54 -3.27
N GLY A 53 32.12 8.25 -2.14
CA GLY A 53 31.59 9.62 -2.15
C GLY A 53 30.06 9.84 -2.15
N ALA A 54 29.57 10.33 -1.01
CA ALA A 54 28.26 10.94 -0.73
C ALA A 54 27.02 10.01 -0.75
N PRO A 55 26.22 9.98 0.34
CA PRO A 55 24.90 9.35 0.29
C PRO A 55 23.99 10.20 -0.59
N MET A 56 23.65 9.69 -1.78
CA MET A 56 22.51 10.24 -2.52
C MET A 56 21.22 9.88 -1.76
N PRO A 57 20.30 10.84 -1.55
CA PRO A 57 19.00 10.51 -0.98
C PRO A 57 18.27 9.58 -1.95
N SER A 58 17.86 8.41 -1.46
CA SER A 58 17.01 7.50 -2.20
C SER A 58 15.62 8.13 -2.35
N ASN A 59 15.18 8.35 -3.59
CA ASN A 59 13.82 8.80 -3.94
C ASN A 59 12.68 7.87 -3.43
N GLY A 60 12.99 6.82 -2.65
CA GLY A 60 12.02 5.93 -2.01
C GLY A 60 11.36 6.52 -0.76
N ASP A 61 11.92 7.57 -0.18
CA ASP A 61 11.41 8.17 1.07
C ASP A 61 10.40 9.33 0.84
N GLU A 62 10.21 9.77 -0.41
CA GLU A 62 9.27 10.88 -0.71
C GLU A 62 7.82 10.51 -0.47
N TRP A 63 7.41 9.29 -0.81
CA TRP A 63 6.01 8.87 -0.66
C TRP A 63 5.65 8.59 0.79
N VAL A 64 6.58 8.02 1.58
CA VAL A 64 6.39 7.80 3.01
C VAL A 64 6.25 9.14 3.74
N ARG A 65 7.08 10.14 3.40
CA ARG A 65 6.93 11.51 3.93
C ARG A 65 5.64 12.19 3.49
N ALA A 66 5.23 12.01 2.23
CA ALA A 66 3.98 12.60 1.73
C ALA A 66 2.74 12.03 2.43
N TYR A 67 2.75 10.73 2.78
CA TYR A 67 1.68 10.14 3.59
C TYR A 67 1.72 10.62 5.05
N ASP A 68 2.90 10.66 5.69
CA ASP A 68 3.03 11.18 7.06
C ASP A 68 2.68 12.68 7.20
N GLU A 69 3.01 13.52 6.21
CA GLU A 69 2.69 14.96 6.19
C GLU A 69 1.19 15.22 5.96
N ALA A 70 0.54 14.40 5.12
CA ALA A 70 -0.89 14.47 4.90
C ALA A 70 -1.68 14.13 6.18
N GLU A 71 -1.18 13.18 7.00
CA GLU A 71 -1.77 12.87 8.31
C GLU A 71 -1.43 13.92 9.39
N SER A 72 -0.27 14.58 9.29
CA SER A 72 0.10 15.70 10.18
C SER A 72 -0.74 16.97 9.97
N THR A 73 -1.34 17.17 8.79
CA THR A 73 -2.05 18.42 8.45
C THR A 73 -3.55 18.36 8.82
N GLN A 74 -4.07 17.21 9.25
CA GLN A 74 -5.44 17.05 9.72
C GLN A 74 -5.56 17.10 11.26
N GLY A 75 -4.68 17.88 11.89
CA GLY A 75 -4.58 18.01 13.35
C GLY A 75 -4.66 19.43 13.88
N ILE A 76 -5.37 20.37 13.23
CA ILE A 76 -5.79 21.63 13.88
C ILE A 76 -7.24 21.92 13.49
N VAL A 77 -8.16 21.38 14.28
CA VAL A 77 -9.49 21.97 14.44
C VAL A 77 -9.34 23.06 15.50
N LYS A 78 -9.37 24.32 15.06
CA LYS A 78 -9.94 25.40 15.85
C LYS A 78 -10.58 26.41 14.91
#